data_AF-A0A962I7X2-F1
#
_entry.id   AF-A0A962I7X2-F1
#
_cell.length_a   1.000
_cell.length_b   1.000
_cell.length_c   1.000
_cell.angle_alpha   90.00
_cell.angle_beta   90.00
_cell.angle_gamma   90.00
#
_symmetry.space_group_name_H-M   'P 1'
#
loop_
_entity.id
_entity.type
_entity.pdbx_description
1 polymer ?
#
loop_
_entity_poly.entity_id
_entity_poly.type
_entity_poly.pdbx_seq_one_letter_code
_entity_poly.pdbx_strand_id
1 'polypeptide(L)' 'AGPGPVLRRLLEALQLPWDDGLLEFHARRSTVKTASYWQVRQPLYRDASGRWRHYAEVLAPLRQALRAAGVNVP' A
#
# COMPACT_ATOMS: atom_id res chain seq x y z
N ALA A 1 2.52 -11.36 8.93
CA ALA A 1 3.06 -10.26 9.74
C ALA A 1 2.21 -9.01 9.54
N GLY A 2 1.71 -8.42 10.63
CA GLY A 2 1.09 -7.09 10.61
C GLY A 2 2.13 -5.98 10.38
N PRO A 3 1.72 -4.70 10.38
CA PRO A 3 2.62 -3.60 10.03
C PRO A 3 3.62 -3.24 11.15
N GLY A 4 3.39 -3.71 12.38
CA GLY A 4 4.16 -3.33 13.58
C GLY A 4 5.69 -3.39 13.42
N PRO A 5 6.30 -4.49 12.94
CA PRO A 5 7.75 -4.56 12.76
C PRO A 5 8.30 -3.51 11.77
N VAL A 6 7.56 -3.22 10.71
CA VAL A 6 7.94 -2.20 9.72
C VAL A 6 7.81 -0.81 10.31
N LEU A 7 6.71 -0.54 11.02
CA LEU A 7 6.49 0.74 11.71
C LEU A 7 7.55 1.00 12.78
N ARG A 8 7.94 0.00 13.57
CA ARG A 8 9.00 0.16 14.59
C ARG A 8 10.33 0.58 13.98
N ARG A 9 10.76 -0.09 12.90
CA ARG A 9 11.99 0.27 12.18
C ARG A 9 11.92 1.68 11.60
N LEU A 10 10.77 2.08 11.07
CA LEU A 10 10.56 3.42 10.54
C LEU A 10 10.66 4.48 11.64
N LEU A 11 10.01 4.28 12.78
CA LEU A 11 10.04 5.23 13.90
C LEU A 11 11.42 5.33 14.52
N GLU A 12 12.15 4.21 14.65
CA GLU A 12 13.54 4.19 15.13
C GLU A 12 14.44 5.04 14.23
N ALA A 13 14.35 4.88 12.91
CA ALA A 13 15.11 5.68 11.95
C ALA A 13 14.79 7.18 12.03
N LEU A 14 13.55 7.53 12.41
CA LEU A 14 13.08 8.90 12.58
C LEU A 14 13.24 9.43 14.02
N GLN A 15 13.75 8.61 14.95
CA GLN A 15 13.87 8.93 16.38
C GLN A 15 12.53 9.34 17.02
N LEU A 16 11.43 8.73 16.59
CA LEU A 16 10.08 8.99 17.11
C LEU A 16 9.62 7.89 18.09
N PRO A 17 8.85 8.25 19.14
CA PRO A 17 8.31 7.26 20.06
C PRO A 17 7.22 6.39 19.42
N TRP A 18 7.05 5.18 19.96
CA TRP A 18 5.96 4.28 19.58
C TRP A 18 4.63 4.72 20.21
N ASP A 19 3.54 4.58 19.45
CA ASP A 19 2.15 4.77 19.90
C ASP A 19 1.28 3.65 19.31
N ASP A 20 0.53 2.93 20.16
CA ASP A 20 -0.34 1.84 19.72
C ASP A 20 -1.46 2.33 18.78
N GLY A 21 -1.85 3.60 18.89
CA GLY A 21 -2.79 4.28 17.98
C GLY A 21 -2.30 4.39 16.54
N LEU A 22 -1.03 4.06 16.25
CA LEU A 22 -0.52 3.92 14.88
C LEU A 22 -1.16 2.73 14.15
N LEU A 23 -1.59 1.70 14.86
CA LEU A 23 -2.28 0.54 14.28
C LEU A 23 -3.76 0.83 14.00
N GLU A 24 -4.35 1.77 14.75
CA GLU A 24 -5.76 2.17 14.66
C GLU A 24 -5.98 3.44 13.78
N PHE A 25 -5.16 3.62 12.75
CA PHE A 25 -5.21 4.81 11.87
C PHE A 25 -6.59 5.03 11.24
N HIS A 26 -7.31 3.95 10.95
CA HIS A 26 -8.62 3.95 10.31
C HIS A 26 -9.74 4.50 11.21
N ALA A 27 -9.54 4.50 12.53
CA ALA A 27 -10.49 5.01 13.53
C ALA A 27 -10.44 6.54 13.71
N ARG A 28 -9.44 7.23 13.14
CA ARG A 28 -9.28 8.69 13.27
C ARG A 28 -10.45 9.43 12.62
N ARG A 29 -10.97 10.48 13.28
CA ARG A 29 -12.13 11.25 12.80
C ARG A 29 -11.81 12.37 11.80
N SER A 30 -10.54 12.59 11.49
CA SER A 30 -10.12 13.65 10.56
C SER A 30 -10.67 13.47 9.14
N THR A 31 -10.98 14.58 8.47
CA THR A 31 -11.47 14.57 7.09
C THR A 31 -10.36 14.16 6.13
N VAL A 32 -10.63 13.15 5.28
CA VAL A 32 -9.72 12.71 4.21
C VAL A 32 -10.32 13.13 2.87
N LYS A 33 -9.62 13.96 2.11
CA LYS A 33 -10.07 14.51 0.82
C LYS A 33 -9.25 13.96 -0.34
N THR A 34 -9.18 12.63 -0.46
CA THR A 34 -8.42 11.94 -1.51
C THR A 34 -9.26 10.85 -2.15
N ALA A 35 -8.92 10.45 -3.38
CA ALA A 35 -9.59 9.35 -4.08
C ALA A 35 -9.51 8.01 -3.31
N SER A 36 -8.55 7.86 -2.40
CA SER A 36 -8.37 6.69 -1.54
C SER A 36 -9.15 6.76 -0.23
N TYR A 37 -10.11 7.68 -0.07
CA TYR A 37 -10.89 7.87 1.17
C TYR A 37 -11.36 6.54 1.79
N TRP A 38 -12.08 5.72 1.01
CA TRP A 38 -12.62 4.46 1.48
C TRP A 38 -11.54 3.47 1.90
N GLN A 39 -10.39 3.46 1.22
CA GLN A 39 -9.29 2.55 1.50
C GLN A 39 -8.58 2.90 2.82
N VAL A 40 -8.36 4.19 3.07
CA VAL A 40 -7.69 4.68 4.29
C VAL A 40 -8.58 4.52 5.53
N ARG A 41 -9.90 4.42 5.33
CA ARG A 41 -10.90 4.18 6.38
C ARG A 41 -11.08 2.71 6.77
N GLN A 42 -10.32 1.80 6.18
CA GLN A 42 -10.33 0.38 6.54
C GLN A 42 -9.11 0.01 7.38
N PRO A 43 -9.21 -1.00 8.26
CA PRO A 43 -8.03 -1.65 8.85
C PRO A 43 -7.06 -2.10 7.76
N LEU A 44 -5.77 -2.26 8.08
CA LEU A 44 -4.80 -2.70 7.07
C LEU A 44 -5.18 -4.07 6.49
N TYR A 45 -5.36 -4.14 5.18
CA TYR A 45 -5.79 -5.33 4.45
C TYR A 45 -4.79 -5.69 3.34
N ARG A 46 -4.82 -6.95 2.88
CA ARG A 46 -3.89 -7.47 1.87
C ARG A 46 -4.53 -7.68 0.50
N ASP A 47 -5.85 -7.65 0.44
CA ASP A 47 -6.65 -8.06 -0.73
C ASP A 47 -6.49 -7.12 -1.92
N ALA A 48 -5.99 -5.89 -1.71
CA ALA A 48 -5.65 -5.01 -2.83
C ALA A 48 -4.43 -5.49 -3.63
N SER A 49 -3.52 -6.25 -2.99
CA SER A 49 -2.30 -6.72 -3.63
C SER A 49 -2.62 -7.76 -4.70
N GLY A 50 -2.11 -7.53 -5.91
CA GLY A 50 -2.30 -8.49 -7.01
C GLY A 50 -3.62 -8.36 -7.77
N ARG A 51 -4.51 -7.42 -7.43
CA ARG A 51 -5.76 -7.19 -8.20
C ARG A 51 -5.52 -6.86 -9.68
N TRP A 52 -4.34 -6.35 -10.02
CA TRP A 52 -3.92 -6.15 -11.41
C TRP A 52 -3.97 -7.44 -12.24
N ARG A 53 -3.84 -8.62 -11.61
CA ARG A 53 -3.85 -9.92 -12.29
C ARG A 53 -5.17 -10.22 -12.99
N HIS A 54 -6.29 -9.66 -12.52
CA HIS A 54 -7.58 -9.74 -13.22
C HIS A 54 -7.53 -9.08 -14.62
N TYR A 55 -6.58 -8.18 -14.82
CA TYR A 55 -6.35 -7.47 -16.07
C TYR A 55 -5.06 -7.93 -16.76
N ALA A 56 -4.46 -9.05 -16.33
CA ALA A 56 -3.16 -9.49 -16.84
C ALA A 56 -3.17 -9.70 -18.37
N GLU A 57 -4.27 -10.24 -18.92
CA GLU A 57 -4.42 -10.47 -20.35
C GLU A 57 -4.48 -9.16 -21.13
N VAL A 58 -5.33 -8.21 -20.70
CA VAL A 58 -5.44 -6.90 -21.37
C VAL A 58 -4.18 -6.05 -21.21
N LEU A 59 -3.39 -6.28 -20.15
CA LEU A 59 -2.11 -5.62 -19.90
C LEU A 59 -0.93 -6.29 -20.62
N ALA A 60 -1.12 -7.43 -21.28
CA ALA A 60 -0.01 -8.15 -21.93
C ALA A 60 0.74 -7.30 -22.98
N PRO A 61 0.08 -6.52 -23.86
CA PRO A 61 0.79 -5.66 -24.82
C PRO A 61 1.64 -4.60 -24.12
N LEU A 62 1.11 -3.98 -23.05
CA LEU A 62 1.84 -3.00 -22.25
C LEU A 62 3.07 -3.62 -21.59
N ARG A 63 2.94 -4.83 -21.03
CA ARG A 63 4.07 -5.55 -20.41
C ARG A 63 5.18 -5.83 -21.44
N GLN A 64 4.82 -6.19 -22.66
CA GLN A 64 5.80 -6.40 -23.75
C GLN A 64 6.52 -5.10 -24.10
N ALA A 65 5.78 -3.99 -24.25
CA ALA A 65 6.35 -2.68 -24.56
C ALA A 65 7.32 -2.21 -23.46
N LEU A 66 6.95 -2.36 -22.18
CA LEU A 66 7.79 -2.00 -21.04
C LEU A 66 9.08 -2.84 -20.99
N ARG A 67 9.00 -4.15 -21.26
CA ARG A 67 10.19 -5.02 -21.35
C ARG A 67 11.11 -4.64 -22.50
N ALA A 68 10.56 -4.30 -23.68
CA ALA A 68 11.35 -3.80 -24.80
C ALA A 68 12.07 -2.48 -24.48
N ALA A 69 11.48 -1.64 -23.62
CA ALA A 69 12.11 -0.42 -23.10
C ALA A 69 13.10 -0.65 -21.94
N GLY A 70 13.39 -1.91 -21.58
CA GLY A 70 14.32 -2.26 -20.49
C GLY A 70 13.72 -2.20 -19.09
N VAL A 71 12.40 -2.04 -18.95
CA VAL A 71 11.73 -2.05 -17.65
C VAL A 71 11.39 -3.49 -17.25
N ASN A 72 11.94 -3.95 -16.14
CA ASN A 72 11.59 -5.26 -15.59
C ASN A 72 10.21 -5.21 -14.93
N VAL A 73 9.20 -5.71 -15.64
CA VAL A 73 7.84 -5.91 -15.13
C VAL A 73 7.55 -7.40 -14.95
N PRO A 74 6.78 -7.80 -13.92
CA PRO A 74 6.36 -9.19 -13.75
C PRO A 74 5.49 -9.70 -14.89
#